data_AF-A0A533S5S9-F1
#
_entry.id   AF-A0A533S5S9-F1
#
_cell.length_a   1.000
_cell.length_b   1.000
_cell.length_c   1.000
_cell.angle_alpha   90.00
_cell.angle_beta   90.00
_cell.angle_gamma   90.00
#
_symmetry.space_group_name_H-M   'P 1'
#
loop_
_entity.id
_entity.type
_entity.pdbx_description
1 polymer ?
#
loop_
_entity_poly.entity_id
_entity_poly.type
_entity_poly.pdbx_seq_one_letter_code
_entity_poly.pdbx_strand_id
1 'polypeptide(L)'
;MKKRVILIAALFALAAPMGSFAATNHGDHEGHGGHQGDIAHQEVTDGVKATFKVMGMKEHLKALNMKMPKGMKETHHLAVEFKDVKSGKALTAGEVKVKVQNPDKSSQTKVLMGMQGHFGADFDLSKKGKYGVMCKYLLKDGKVRNAKFWYTVK
;
A
#
# COMPACT_ATOMS: atom_id res chain seq x y z
N MET A 1 -12.50 -6.29 -59.21
CA MET A 1 -12.52 -4.87 -58.79
C MET A 1 -13.78 -4.19 -59.30
N LYS A 2 -14.70 -3.81 -58.41
CA LYS A 2 -15.37 -2.50 -58.32
C LYS A 2 -16.50 -2.60 -57.29
N LYS A 3 -16.27 -1.89 -56.19
CA LYS A 3 -17.09 -1.79 -54.98
C LYS A 3 -18.35 -1.00 -55.31
N ARG A 4 -19.49 -1.39 -54.72
CA ARG A 4 -20.53 -0.43 -54.30
C ARG A 4 -21.09 -0.87 -52.96
N VAL A 5 -20.62 -0.14 -51.94
CA VAL A 5 -21.09 -0.13 -50.56
C VAL A 5 -22.40 0.66 -50.57
N ILE A 6 -23.46 0.12 -49.96
CA ILE A 6 -24.68 0.87 -49.65
C ILE A 6 -24.74 0.99 -48.13
N LEU A 7 -24.52 2.21 -47.65
CA LEU A 7 -24.82 2.65 -46.29
C LEU A 7 -26.34 2.81 -46.17
N ILE A 8 -26.92 2.24 -45.12
CA ILE A 8 -28.20 2.70 -44.57
C ILE A 8 -27.92 3.11 -43.12
N ALA A 9 -28.00 4.42 -42.90
CA ALA A 9 -28.07 5.04 -41.58
C ALA A 9 -29.53 5.06 -41.13
N ALA A 10 -29.79 4.58 -39.92
CA ALA A 10 -31.03 4.86 -39.20
C ALA A 10 -30.68 5.32 -37.78
N LEU A 11 -31.17 6.52 -37.48
CA LEU A 11 -30.95 7.33 -36.29
C LEU A 11 -31.82 6.89 -35.10
N PHE A 12 -31.26 7.08 -33.91
CA PHE A 12 -31.89 7.42 -32.62
C PHE A 12 -33.03 6.55 -32.06
N ALA A 13 -32.73 5.87 -30.96
CA ALA A 13 -33.61 5.84 -29.80
C ALA A 13 -32.78 6.10 -28.53
N LEU A 14 -33.05 7.25 -27.92
CA LEU A 14 -32.51 7.76 -26.66
C LEU A 14 -33.19 7.02 -25.50
N ALA A 15 -32.43 6.33 -24.66
CA ALA A 15 -32.90 5.91 -23.34
C ALA A 15 -31.72 5.84 -22.35
N ALA A 16 -31.41 6.97 -21.73
CA ALA A 16 -30.96 7.01 -20.35
C ALA A 16 -32.13 7.65 -19.56
N PRO A 17 -32.45 7.23 -18.33
CA PRO A 17 -31.53 7.59 -17.24
C PRO A 17 -31.52 6.64 -16.02
N MET A 18 -30.55 6.92 -15.13
CA MET A 18 -30.55 6.63 -13.70
C MET A 18 -30.39 5.17 -13.26
N GLY A 19 -29.12 4.77 -13.14
CA GLY A 19 -28.66 3.99 -12.00
C GLY A 19 -27.62 4.81 -11.26
N SER A 20 -28.07 5.72 -10.39
CA SER A 20 -27.20 6.31 -9.37
C SER A 20 -26.72 5.17 -8.49
N PHE A 21 -25.51 4.67 -8.70
CA PHE A 21 -24.83 3.92 -7.65
C PHE A 21 -24.52 4.95 -6.57
N ALA A 22 -25.45 5.05 -5.61
CA ALA A 22 -25.19 5.63 -4.32
C ALA A 22 -23.86 5.02 -3.84
N ALA A 23 -22.91 5.88 -3.54
CA ALA A 23 -21.75 5.55 -2.77
C ALA A 23 -22.27 4.98 -1.44
N THR A 24 -22.39 3.65 -1.37
CA THR A 24 -22.61 2.96 -0.12
C THR A 24 -21.32 3.14 0.66
N ASN A 25 -21.33 4.17 1.51
CA ASN A 25 -20.40 4.35 2.59
C ASN A 25 -20.59 3.15 3.55
N HIS A 26 -20.02 2.01 3.17
CA HIS A 26 -19.88 0.88 4.07
C HIS A 26 -18.68 1.18 4.96
N GLY A 27 -18.99 1.62 6.17
CA GLY A 27 -18.07 1.55 7.28
C GLY A 27 -17.71 0.08 7.51
N ASP A 28 -16.53 -0.31 7.03
CA ASP A 28 -15.82 -1.48 7.54
C ASP A 28 -15.17 -1.12 8.88
N HIS A 29 -16.01 -1.12 9.92
CA HIS A 29 -15.55 -1.36 11.28
C HIS A 29 -15.67 -2.86 11.53
N GLU A 30 -14.62 -3.63 11.23
CA GLU A 30 -14.28 -4.83 11.99
C GLU A 30 -12.90 -5.40 11.62
N GLY A 31 -12.06 -5.50 12.64
CA GLY A 31 -10.70 -6.00 12.57
C GLY A 31 -9.86 -5.27 13.61
N HIS A 32 -9.62 -5.93 14.76
CA HIS A 32 -8.78 -5.45 15.85
C HIS A 32 -7.42 -4.89 15.35
N GLY A 33 -7.36 -3.59 15.04
CA GLY A 33 -6.17 -2.89 14.58
C GLY A 33 -5.79 -1.83 15.59
N GLY A 34 -4.99 -2.23 16.59
CA GLY A 34 -4.45 -1.29 17.58
C GLY A 34 -3.76 -0.12 16.88
N HIS A 35 -4.11 1.11 17.27
CA HIS A 35 -3.56 2.40 16.84
C HIS A 35 -2.48 2.33 15.74
N GLN A 36 -2.93 2.20 14.49
CA GLN A 36 -2.07 2.17 13.31
C GLN A 36 -1.88 3.61 12.82
N GLY A 37 -0.62 4.09 12.75
CA GLY A 37 -0.33 5.44 12.29
C GLY A 37 -0.81 5.74 10.87
N ASP A 38 -0.65 7.00 10.48
CA ASP A 38 -1.19 7.54 9.22
C ASP A 38 -0.75 6.75 7.98
N ILE A 39 -1.65 6.69 6.99
CA ILE A 39 -1.38 6.07 5.70
C ILE A 39 -0.35 6.94 4.96
N ALA A 40 0.82 6.37 4.70
CA ALA A 40 1.90 7.02 3.98
C ALA A 40 1.74 6.92 2.46
N HIS A 41 1.18 5.80 1.96
CA HIS A 41 0.93 5.56 0.54
C HIS A 41 -0.07 4.42 0.34
N GLN A 42 -0.84 4.48 -0.74
CA GLN A 42 -1.71 3.40 -1.20
C GLN A 42 -1.66 3.28 -2.72
N GLU A 43 -1.64 2.06 -3.22
CA GLU A 43 -1.77 1.78 -4.66
C GLU A 43 -2.33 0.39 -4.91
N VAL A 44 -2.84 0.19 -6.13
CA VAL A 44 -3.33 -1.11 -6.60
C VAL A 44 -2.46 -1.56 -7.78
N THR A 45 -1.91 -2.77 -7.68
CA THR A 45 -1.11 -3.39 -8.74
C THR A 45 -1.56 -4.82 -8.94
N ASP A 46 -1.96 -5.16 -10.17
CA ASP A 46 -2.42 -6.51 -10.55
C ASP A 46 -3.44 -7.12 -9.58
N GLY A 47 -4.46 -6.34 -9.23
CA GLY A 47 -5.55 -6.76 -8.35
C GLY A 47 -5.20 -6.81 -6.86
N VAL A 48 -4.03 -6.34 -6.45
CA VAL A 48 -3.62 -6.27 -5.04
C VAL A 48 -3.51 -4.82 -4.61
N LYS A 49 -4.24 -4.45 -3.57
CA LYS A 49 -4.09 -3.15 -2.89
C LYS A 49 -2.98 -3.24 -1.86
N ALA A 50 -1.93 -2.44 -2.02
CA ALA A 50 -0.89 -2.24 -1.02
C ALA A 50 -1.18 -0.97 -0.22
N THR A 51 -1.15 -1.05 1.12
CA THR A 51 -1.31 0.09 2.02
C THR A 51 -0.08 0.21 2.91
N PHE A 52 0.68 1.28 2.72
CA PHE A 52 1.90 1.57 3.47
C PHE A 52 1.60 2.52 4.62
N LYS A 53 2.14 2.21 5.79
CA LYS A 53 2.07 3.04 6.99
C LYS A 53 3.49 3.23 7.52
N VAL A 54 3.78 4.43 7.97
CA VAL A 54 5.07 4.76 8.60
C VAL A 54 4.78 5.38 9.95
N MET A 55 5.26 4.74 11.02
CA MET A 55 5.00 5.13 12.40
C MET A 55 6.30 5.50 13.08
N GLY A 56 6.33 6.56 13.87
CA GLY A 56 7.46 6.83 14.74
C GLY A 56 7.61 5.70 15.76
N MET A 57 8.84 5.24 16.01
CA MET A 57 9.08 4.09 16.88
C MET A 57 8.56 4.31 18.31
N LYS A 58 8.67 5.54 18.81
CA LYS A 58 8.12 5.91 20.11
C LYS A 58 6.60 5.70 20.19
N GLU A 59 5.88 6.08 19.14
CA GLU A 59 4.43 5.93 19.06
C GLU A 59 4.04 4.47 18.88
N HIS A 60 4.74 3.77 18.00
CA HIS A 60 4.54 2.34 17.74
C HIS A 60 4.72 1.50 19.01
N LEU A 61 5.84 1.68 19.72
CA LEU A 61 6.10 0.95 20.97
C LEU A 61 5.13 1.35 22.09
N LYS A 62 4.73 2.62 22.16
CA LYS A 62 3.69 3.06 23.10
C LYS A 62 2.36 2.36 22.83
N ALA A 63 1.97 2.21 21.56
CA ALA A 63 0.76 1.48 21.17
C ALA A 63 0.84 -0.01 21.55
N LEU A 64 2.03 -0.59 21.55
CA LEU A 64 2.29 -1.96 22.00
C LEU A 64 2.53 -2.08 23.52
N ASN A 65 2.44 -0.98 24.27
CA ASN A 65 2.79 -0.92 25.70
C ASN A 65 4.22 -1.44 26.02
N MET A 66 5.15 -1.21 25.09
CA MET A 66 6.56 -1.60 25.17
C MET A 66 7.45 -0.38 25.40
N LYS A 67 8.59 -0.60 26.07
CA LYS A 67 9.64 0.42 26.23
C LYS A 67 10.61 0.38 25.05
N MET A 68 11.14 1.55 24.69
CA MET A 68 12.20 1.66 23.67
C MET A 68 13.44 0.85 24.09
N PRO A 69 13.90 -0.10 23.27
CA PRO A 69 15.16 -0.81 23.54
C PRO A 69 16.34 0.16 23.55
N LYS A 70 17.27 -0.01 24.50
CA LYS A 70 18.50 0.78 24.53
C LYS A 70 19.35 0.44 23.29
N GLY A 71 19.83 1.46 22.59
CA GLY A 71 20.72 1.31 21.44
C GLY A 71 20.03 1.05 20.09
N MET A 72 18.70 1.08 20.04
CA MET A 72 17.96 1.01 18.77
C MET A 72 18.25 2.26 17.92
N LYS A 73 18.72 2.04 16.68
CA LYS A 73 19.07 3.11 15.74
C LYS A 73 17.89 3.50 14.87
N GLU A 74 17.01 2.54 14.62
CA GLU A 74 15.80 2.71 13.85
C GLU A 74 14.83 3.64 14.56
N THR A 75 14.24 4.55 13.79
CA THR A 75 13.39 5.62 14.32
C THR A 75 11.94 5.44 13.91
N HIS A 76 11.66 4.61 12.91
CA HIS A 76 10.32 4.40 12.38
C HIS A 76 10.06 2.93 12.07
N HIS A 77 8.83 2.50 12.29
CA HIS A 77 8.32 1.22 11.81
C HIS A 77 7.61 1.45 10.47
N LEU A 78 8.04 0.76 9.41
CA LEU A 78 7.36 0.75 8.12
C LEU A 78 6.59 -0.55 8.00
N ALA A 79 5.26 -0.42 7.86
CA ALA A 79 4.35 -1.54 7.67
C ALA A 79 3.69 -1.46 6.28
N VAL A 80 3.41 -2.63 5.70
CA VAL A 80 2.60 -2.77 4.50
C VAL A 80 1.56 -3.87 4.66
N GLU A 81 0.32 -3.52 4.36
CA GLU A 81 -0.81 -4.45 4.27
C GLU A 81 -1.15 -4.70 2.80
N PHE A 82 -1.41 -5.96 2.45
CA PHE A 82 -1.88 -6.33 1.13
C PHE A 82 -3.29 -6.89 1.21
N LYS A 83 -4.18 -6.44 0.32
CA LYS A 83 -5.54 -6.98 0.17
C LYS A 83 -5.83 -7.32 -1.28
N ASP A 84 -6.46 -8.45 -1.53
CA ASP A 84 -7.03 -8.76 -2.84
C ASP A 84 -8.26 -7.87 -3.08
N VAL A 85 -8.27 -7.11 -4.17
CA VAL A 85 -9.34 -6.11 -4.41
C VAL A 85 -10.68 -6.73 -4.78
N LYS A 86 -10.70 -8.01 -5.20
CA LYS A 86 -11.94 -8.70 -5.58
C LYS A 86 -12.67 -9.28 -4.37
N SER A 87 -11.91 -9.93 -3.49
CA SER A 87 -12.44 -10.65 -2.33
C SER A 87 -12.32 -9.89 -1.01
N GLY A 88 -11.55 -8.80 -0.99
CA GLY A 88 -11.24 -8.04 0.23
C GLY A 88 -10.30 -8.77 1.20
N LYS A 89 -9.90 -10.01 0.90
CA LYS A 89 -9.09 -10.85 1.79
C LYS A 89 -7.68 -10.28 1.96
N ALA A 90 -7.20 -10.30 3.20
CA ALA A 90 -5.83 -9.96 3.52
C ALA A 90 -4.86 -11.01 2.96
N LEU A 91 -3.78 -10.54 2.33
CA LEU A 91 -2.72 -11.36 1.76
C LEU A 91 -1.48 -11.25 2.65
N THR A 92 -1.36 -12.19 3.59
CA THR A 92 -0.40 -12.13 4.72
C THR A 92 0.80 -13.04 4.57
N ALA A 93 0.97 -13.68 3.41
CA ALA A 93 2.06 -14.62 3.14
C ALA A 93 2.73 -14.32 1.81
N GLY A 94 4.07 -14.32 1.83
CA GLY A 94 4.91 -13.96 0.70
C GLY A 94 6.25 -13.41 1.16
N GLU A 95 7.04 -12.96 0.20
CA GLU A 95 8.31 -12.28 0.43
C GLU A 95 8.15 -10.79 0.11
N VAL A 96 8.59 -9.93 1.02
CA VAL A 96 8.49 -8.48 0.85
C VAL A 96 9.83 -7.85 1.17
N LYS A 97 10.38 -7.09 0.23
CA LYS A 97 11.67 -6.40 0.35
C LYS A 97 11.48 -4.92 0.10
N VAL A 98 11.94 -4.09 1.02
CA VAL A 98 11.90 -2.63 0.87
C VAL A 98 13.31 -2.07 0.87
N LYS A 99 13.58 -1.22 -0.11
CA LYS A 99 14.72 -0.30 -0.14
C LYS A 99 14.23 1.10 0.18
N VAL A 100 14.85 1.75 1.15
CA VAL A 100 14.66 3.16 1.46
C VAL A 100 15.92 3.91 1.07
N GLN A 101 15.77 4.92 0.21
CA GLN A 101 16.81 5.90 -0.08
C GLN A 101 16.61 7.12 0.82
N ASN A 102 17.66 7.49 1.54
CA ASN A 102 17.69 8.63 2.44
C ASN A 102 17.81 9.96 1.66
N PRO A 103 17.55 11.12 2.30
CA PRO A 103 17.70 12.43 1.67
C PRO A 103 19.11 12.71 1.12
N ASP A 104 20.14 12.13 1.75
CA ASP A 104 21.54 12.22 1.33
C ASP A 104 21.93 11.18 0.26
N LYS A 105 20.95 10.46 -0.30
CA LYS A 105 21.10 9.38 -1.31
C LYS A 105 21.74 8.08 -0.80
N SER A 106 22.14 7.99 0.46
CA SER A 106 22.47 6.69 1.07
C SER A 106 21.22 5.80 1.13
N SER A 107 21.37 4.49 1.29
CA SER A 107 20.21 3.60 1.29
C SER A 107 20.33 2.45 2.28
N GLN A 108 19.17 2.00 2.73
CA GLN A 108 18.98 0.84 3.59
C GLN A 108 17.99 -0.12 2.91
N THR A 109 18.25 -1.42 2.98
CA THR A 109 17.37 -2.44 2.39
C THR A 109 17.07 -3.49 3.44
N LYS A 110 15.79 -3.81 3.63
CA LYS A 110 15.35 -4.84 4.58
C LYS A 110 14.31 -5.74 3.94
N VAL A 111 14.32 -7.01 4.34
CA VAL A 111 13.20 -7.93 4.12
C VAL A 111 12.22 -7.70 5.26
N LEU A 112 10.95 -7.54 4.95
CA LEU A 112 9.91 -7.30 5.94
C LEU A 112 9.45 -8.64 6.49
N MET A 113 9.23 -8.68 7.80
CA MET A 113 8.72 -9.86 8.48
C MET A 113 7.20 -9.84 8.42
N GLY A 114 6.60 -10.98 8.08
CA GLY A 114 5.16 -11.19 8.22
C GLY A 114 4.79 -11.21 9.70
N MET A 115 3.84 -10.37 10.08
CA MET A 115 3.27 -10.24 11.41
C MET A 115 1.74 -10.28 11.30
N GLN A 116 1.01 -10.22 12.42
CA GLN A 116 -0.46 -10.28 12.45
C GLN A 116 -1.10 -9.31 11.43
N GLY A 117 -1.49 -9.83 10.27
CA GLY A 117 -2.20 -9.09 9.22
C GLY A 117 -1.36 -8.24 8.26
N HIS A 118 -0.05 -8.08 8.48
CA HIS A 118 0.79 -7.16 7.69
C HIS A 118 2.26 -7.60 7.66
N PHE A 119 3.06 -6.94 6.82
CA PHE A 119 4.52 -7.10 6.80
C PHE A 119 5.16 -5.84 7.35
N GLY A 120 6.20 -5.95 8.17
CA GLY A 120 6.87 -4.77 8.73
C GLY A 120 8.35 -4.97 8.99
N ALA A 121 9.07 -3.84 9.04
CA ALA A 121 10.44 -3.74 9.50
C ALA A 121 10.73 -2.32 9.97
N ASP A 122 11.73 -2.21 10.84
CA ASP A 122 12.15 -0.93 11.40
C ASP A 122 13.20 -0.27 10.49
N PHE A 123 13.12 1.03 10.29
CA PHE A 123 14.04 1.80 9.45
C PHE A 123 14.55 3.04 10.19
N ASP A 124 15.77 3.46 9.87
CA ASP A 124 16.29 4.73 10.34
C ASP A 124 15.88 5.86 9.39
N LEU A 125 14.83 6.60 9.76
CA LEU A 125 14.42 7.85 9.09
C LEU A 125 14.69 9.07 9.99
N SER A 126 15.81 9.07 10.71
CA SER A 126 16.18 10.15 11.64
C SER A 126 16.44 11.50 10.99
N LYS A 127 16.83 11.51 9.70
CA LYS A 127 17.09 12.74 8.95
C LYS A 127 15.79 13.34 8.46
N LYS A 128 15.63 14.66 8.57
CA LYS A 128 14.51 15.36 7.93
C LYS A 128 14.67 15.37 6.42
N GLY A 129 13.56 15.36 5.70
CA GLY A 129 13.54 15.47 4.24
C GLY A 129 12.88 14.30 3.54
N LYS A 130 13.15 14.19 2.24
CA LYS A 130 12.45 13.31 1.31
C LYS A 130 13.18 11.96 1.17
N TYR A 131 12.46 10.89 1.46
CA TYR A 131 12.90 9.50 1.36
C TYR A 131 12.24 8.80 0.19
N GLY A 132 13.02 8.06 -0.60
CA GLY A 132 12.51 7.23 -1.68
C GLY A 132 12.23 5.82 -1.17
N VAL A 133 10.96 5.42 -1.13
CA VAL A 133 10.55 4.08 -0.69
C VAL A 133 10.27 3.22 -1.93
N MET A 134 10.93 2.07 -2.01
CA MET A 134 10.78 1.10 -3.10
C MET A 134 10.50 -0.28 -2.49
N CYS A 135 9.29 -0.78 -2.68
CA CYS A 135 8.86 -2.09 -2.22
C CYS A 135 8.80 -3.06 -3.40
N LYS A 136 9.37 -4.25 -3.24
CA LYS A 136 9.21 -5.38 -4.16
C LYS A 136 8.61 -6.53 -3.37
N TYR A 137 7.54 -7.13 -3.87
CA TYR A 137 6.80 -8.15 -3.15
C TYR A 137 6.38 -9.31 -4.07
N LEU A 138 6.50 -10.52 -3.56
CA LEU A 138 6.06 -11.77 -4.17
C LEU A 138 5.06 -12.41 -3.21
N LEU A 139 3.79 -12.49 -3.61
CA LEU A 139 2.74 -13.10 -2.80
C LEU A 139 2.52 -14.56 -3.24
N LYS A 140 1.62 -15.26 -2.54
CA LYS A 140 1.29 -16.67 -2.81
C LYS A 140 0.79 -16.96 -4.24
N ASP A 141 0.40 -15.94 -4.99
CA ASP A 141 -0.01 -16.08 -6.39
C ASP A 141 1.17 -16.19 -7.36
N GLY A 142 2.41 -16.16 -6.86
CA GLY A 142 3.62 -16.31 -7.66
C GLY A 142 4.00 -15.07 -8.47
N LYS A 143 3.24 -13.97 -8.38
CA LYS A 143 3.50 -12.75 -9.15
C LYS A 143 4.35 -11.76 -8.36
N VAL A 144 5.44 -11.34 -8.97
CA VAL A 144 6.30 -10.27 -8.45
C VAL A 144 5.71 -8.92 -8.83
N ARG A 145 5.49 -8.09 -7.82
CA ARG A 145 5.00 -6.71 -7.96
C ARG A 145 5.97 -5.73 -7.30
N ASN A 146 5.79 -4.45 -7.61
CA ASN A 146 6.56 -3.39 -6.98
C ASN A 146 5.69 -2.16 -6.72
N ALA A 147 6.09 -1.39 -5.70
CA ALA A 147 5.54 -0.10 -5.35
C ALA A 147 6.68 0.89 -5.15
N LYS A 148 6.50 2.14 -5.59
CA LYS A 148 7.49 3.19 -5.39
C LYS A 148 6.84 4.53 -5.11
N PHE A 149 7.24 5.16 -4.01
CA PHE A 149 6.72 6.46 -3.62
C PHE A 149 7.76 7.28 -2.85
N TRP A 150 7.45 8.55 -2.66
CA TRP A 150 8.23 9.45 -1.82
C TRP A 150 7.53 9.64 -0.48
N TYR A 151 8.29 9.58 0.60
CA TYR A 151 7.81 9.87 1.96
C TYR A 151 8.64 11.02 2.55
N THR A 152 8.01 11.99 3.20
CA THR A 152 8.71 13.15 3.76
C THR A 152 8.62 13.14 5.27
N VAL A 153 9.77 13.06 5.93
CA VAL A 153 9.90 13.28 7.38
C VAL A 153 10.07 14.78 7.62
N LYS A 154 9.20 15.37 8.44
CA LYS A 154 9.18 16.82 8.75
C LYS A 154 9.99 17.17 10.00
#